data_AF-A0A353XZI3-F1
#
_entry.id   AF-A0A353XZI3-F1
#
_cell.length_a   1.000
_cell.length_b   1.000
_cell.length_c   1.000
_cell.angle_alpha   90.00
_cell.angle_beta   90.00
_cell.angle_gamma   90.00
#
_symmetry.space_group_name_H-M   'P 1'
#
loop_
_entity.id
_entity.type
_entity.pdbx_description
1 polymer ?
#
loop_
_entity_poly.entity_id
_entity_poly.type
_entity_poly.pdbx_seq_one_letter_code
_entity_poly.pdbx_strand_id
1 'polypeptide(L)'
;MAARSLLRKLDRHGLIQLPAPVRSANNAFRNRPDKQNTVEFEPLRIESRLTDLQPLRILLATQTSEVQLFRTLLQQYHHLGYSGPVGENLKYLVYDRQDRLLGCLLYGAAAWRVASRDRFIGWDESARKCGLSRIANNMRFLILPGIRVPHLANHLLAIISRRISGDWQNRRPRYACCSAALNSNRQSSGDYSHTSNNSNSPVNNNKRPCSERSAAASVQKMGDDVVMRSTL
;
A
#
# COMPACT_ATOMS: atom_id res chain seq x y z
N MET A 1 -8.95 -12.58 6.39
CA MET A 1 -10.29 -12.75 5.79
C MET A 1 -10.45 -14.04 4.98
N ALA A 2 -9.39 -14.56 4.33
CA ALA A 2 -9.50 -15.75 3.45
C ALA A 2 -9.89 -17.06 4.16
N ALA A 3 -9.20 -17.44 5.25
CA ALA A 3 -9.45 -18.70 5.95
C ALA A 3 -10.89 -18.82 6.50
N ARG A 4 -11.41 -17.77 7.15
CA ARG A 4 -12.79 -17.75 7.65
C ARG A 4 -13.83 -17.91 6.54
N SER A 5 -13.60 -17.29 5.38
CA SER A 5 -14.49 -17.42 4.22
C SER A 5 -14.45 -18.82 3.61
N LEU A 6 -13.27 -19.45 3.58
CA LEU A 6 -13.12 -20.84 3.15
C LEU A 6 -13.85 -21.81 4.09
N LEU A 7 -13.61 -21.70 5.41
CA LEU A 7 -14.29 -22.54 6.41
C LEU A 7 -15.81 -22.41 6.31
N ARG A 8 -16.34 -21.20 6.16
CA ARG A 8 -17.78 -20.99 5.94
C ARG A 8 -18.32 -21.57 4.64
N LYS A 9 -17.49 -21.66 3.59
CA LYS A 9 -17.89 -22.34 2.34
C LYS A 9 -17.94 -23.85 2.54
N LEU A 10 -16.91 -24.43 3.17
CA LEU A 10 -16.86 -25.86 3.46
C LEU A 10 -18.05 -26.31 4.33
N ASP A 11 -18.42 -25.50 5.32
CA ASP A 11 -19.59 -25.72 6.19
C ASP A 11 -20.91 -25.70 5.41
N ARG A 12 -21.09 -24.72 4.52
CA ARG A 12 -22.27 -24.65 3.61
C ARG A 12 -22.34 -25.83 2.64
N HIS A 13 -21.21 -26.40 2.27
CA HIS A 13 -21.13 -27.59 1.43
C HIS A 13 -21.26 -28.89 2.23
N GLY A 14 -21.46 -28.82 3.56
CA GLY A 14 -21.58 -29.98 4.44
C GLY A 14 -20.29 -30.78 4.62
N LEU A 15 -19.15 -30.22 4.21
CA LEU A 15 -17.84 -30.89 4.29
C LEU A 15 -17.22 -30.79 5.70
N ILE A 16 -17.64 -29.79 6.47
CA ILE A 16 -17.32 -29.61 7.89
C ILE A 16 -18.57 -29.11 8.60
N GLN A 17 -18.62 -29.21 9.92
CA GLN A 17 -19.69 -28.63 10.73
C GLN A 17 -19.09 -27.59 11.67
N LEU A 18 -19.40 -26.31 11.45
CA LEU A 18 -18.92 -25.22 12.28
C LEU A 18 -19.83 -25.03 13.51
N PRO A 19 -19.27 -24.71 14.69
CA PRO A 19 -20.07 -24.36 15.84
C PRO A 19 -20.88 -23.08 15.57
N ALA A 20 -22.02 -22.96 16.25
CA ALA A 20 -22.86 -21.78 16.16
C ALA A 20 -22.04 -20.49 16.40
N PRO A 21 -22.25 -19.43 15.61
CA PRO A 21 -21.47 -18.21 15.75
C PRO A 21 -21.59 -17.60 17.16
N VAL A 22 -20.49 -17.53 17.89
CA VAL A 22 -20.44 -16.96 19.26
C VAL A 22 -20.81 -15.47 19.30
N ARG A 23 -20.62 -14.74 18.18
CA ARG A 23 -21.04 -13.35 18.00
C ARG A 23 -21.57 -13.14 16.59
N SER A 24 -22.61 -12.30 16.45
CA SER A 24 -23.04 -11.80 15.15
C SER A 24 -21.85 -11.11 14.46
N ALA A 25 -21.75 -11.27 13.14
CA ALA A 25 -20.66 -10.65 12.40
C ALA A 25 -20.81 -9.12 12.51
N ASN A 26 -19.98 -8.50 13.36
CA ASN A 26 -20.03 -7.08 13.70
C ASN A 26 -19.59 -6.14 12.54
N ASN A 27 -19.83 -6.57 11.29
CA ASN A 27 -19.53 -5.81 10.08
C ASN A 27 -20.34 -4.50 10.02
N ALA A 28 -21.53 -4.48 10.64
CA ALA A 28 -22.34 -3.28 10.78
C ALA A 28 -21.60 -2.18 11.55
N PHE A 29 -20.77 -2.52 12.55
CA PHE A 29 -19.97 -1.54 13.30
C PHE A 29 -18.76 -1.01 12.52
N ARG A 30 -18.20 -1.82 11.61
CA ARG A 30 -17.06 -1.41 10.76
C ARG A 30 -17.46 -0.43 9.66
N ASN A 31 -18.68 -0.57 9.14
CA ASN A 31 -19.21 0.25 8.05
C ASN A 31 -20.23 1.28 8.51
N ARG A 32 -20.49 1.40 9.82
CA ARG A 32 -21.41 2.43 10.32
C ARG A 32 -20.79 3.79 9.98
N PRO A 33 -21.50 4.68 9.27
CA PRO A 33 -21.10 6.07 9.22
C PRO A 33 -21.04 6.55 10.67
N ASP A 34 -19.91 7.13 11.05
CA ASP A 34 -19.72 7.62 12.40
C ASP A 34 -20.67 8.80 12.63
N LYS A 35 -21.91 8.50 13.06
CA LYS A 35 -22.95 9.52 13.32
C LYS A 35 -22.54 10.51 14.42
N GLN A 36 -21.51 10.18 15.21
CA GLN A 36 -21.08 10.96 16.36
C GLN A 36 -19.98 11.97 16.03
N ASN A 37 -19.37 11.86 14.85
CA ASN A 37 -18.32 12.78 14.42
C ASN A 37 -18.74 13.43 13.10
N THR A 38 -19.90 14.10 13.06
CA THR A 38 -20.00 15.27 12.18
C THR A 38 -18.96 16.24 12.73
N VAL A 39 -17.74 16.14 12.23
CA VAL A 39 -16.77 17.20 12.47
C VAL A 39 -17.43 18.36 11.76
N GLU A 40 -18.02 19.26 12.55
CA GLU A 40 -18.34 20.62 12.12
C GLU A 40 -17.01 21.26 11.79
N PHE A 41 -16.45 20.86 10.65
CA PHE A 41 -15.51 21.68 9.94
C PHE A 41 -16.37 22.82 9.46
N GLU A 42 -16.43 23.89 10.27
CA GLU A 42 -16.60 25.25 9.76
C GLU A 42 -15.89 25.29 8.42
N PRO A 43 -16.60 25.44 7.29
CA PRO A 43 -15.99 25.24 5.99
C PRO A 43 -14.89 26.27 5.85
N LEU A 44 -13.65 25.84 6.09
CA LEU A 44 -12.47 26.68 5.96
C LEU A 44 -12.39 27.04 4.47
N ARG A 45 -12.95 28.20 4.15
CA ARG A 45 -12.86 28.78 2.81
C ARG A 45 -11.46 29.32 2.65
N ILE A 46 -10.58 28.46 2.17
CA ILE A 46 -9.22 28.82 1.82
C ILE A 46 -9.21 29.08 0.33
N GLU A 47 -9.28 30.36 -0.03
CA GLU A 47 -9.08 30.84 -1.39
C GLU A 47 -7.77 31.62 -1.42
N SER A 48 -6.68 30.96 -1.80
CA SER A 48 -5.34 31.56 -1.77
C SER A 48 -4.42 30.94 -2.82
N ARG A 49 -3.23 31.52 -2.98
CA ARG A 49 -2.19 30.92 -3.82
C ARG A 49 -1.54 29.76 -3.08
N LEU A 50 -0.98 28.81 -3.83
CA LEU A 50 -0.26 27.68 -3.26
C LEU A 50 0.94 28.14 -2.41
N THR A 51 1.60 29.22 -2.83
CA THR A 51 2.73 29.84 -2.12
C THR A 51 2.39 30.26 -0.70
N ASP A 52 1.14 30.64 -0.46
CA ASP A 52 0.69 31.17 0.83
C ASP A 52 0.51 30.07 1.87
N LEU A 53 0.26 28.84 1.39
CA LEU A 53 0.06 27.64 2.21
C LEU A 53 1.35 26.87 2.46
N GLN A 54 2.39 27.14 1.67
CA GLN A 54 3.66 26.43 1.76
C GLN A 54 4.48 26.88 2.99
N PRO A 55 5.27 25.96 3.60
CA PRO A 55 5.41 24.55 3.23
C PRO A 55 4.21 23.70 3.70
N LEU A 56 3.80 22.74 2.86
CA LEU A 56 2.75 21.78 3.22
C LEU A 56 3.30 20.67 4.09
N ARG A 57 2.62 20.39 5.20
CA ARG A 57 2.98 19.31 6.13
C ARG A 57 2.17 18.05 5.81
N ILE A 58 2.87 16.96 5.50
CA ILE A 58 2.23 15.67 5.17
C ILE A 58 2.48 14.68 6.30
N LEU A 59 1.42 14.36 7.02
CA LEU A 59 1.42 13.44 8.14
C LEU A 59 0.99 12.04 7.69
N LEU A 60 1.78 11.02 8.03
CA LEU A 60 1.37 9.63 7.88
C LEU A 60 0.51 9.23 9.06
N ALA A 61 -0.78 9.03 8.85
CA ALA A 61 -1.73 8.72 9.91
C ALA A 61 -1.50 7.29 10.43
N THR A 62 -0.93 7.19 11.63
CA THR A 62 -0.65 5.93 12.34
C THR A 62 -1.40 5.84 13.65
N GLN A 63 -1.69 6.98 14.29
CA GLN A 63 -2.39 7.04 15.56
C GLN A 63 -3.89 6.82 15.39
N THR A 64 -4.54 6.31 16.43
CA THR A 64 -5.97 6.00 16.40
C THR A 64 -6.83 7.23 16.07
N SER A 65 -6.51 8.39 16.65
CA SER A 65 -7.21 9.66 16.41
C SER A 65 -7.07 10.15 14.96
N GLU A 66 -5.87 10.09 14.40
CA GLU A 66 -5.58 10.46 13.00
C GLU A 66 -6.32 9.55 12.02
N VAL A 67 -6.34 8.24 12.30
CA VAL A 67 -7.04 7.25 11.47
C VAL A 67 -8.56 7.43 11.55
N GLN A 68 -9.08 7.78 12.72
CA GLN A 68 -10.49 8.14 12.90
C GLN A 68 -10.85 9.40 12.11
N LEU A 69 -10.07 10.48 12.25
CA LEU A 69 -10.23 11.72 11.49
C LEU A 69 -10.23 11.42 9.98
N PHE A 70 -9.23 10.69 9.49
CA PHE A 70 -9.14 10.29 8.09
C PHE A 70 -10.39 9.55 7.59
N ARG A 71 -10.89 8.60 8.41
CA ARG A 71 -12.11 7.84 8.09
C ARG A 71 -13.32 8.77 7.98
N THR A 72 -13.48 9.67 8.94
CA THR A 72 -14.59 10.62 9.00
C THR A 72 -14.60 11.54 7.77
N LEU A 73 -13.44 12.10 7.39
CA LEU A 73 -13.32 12.95 6.21
C LEU A 73 -13.76 12.24 4.93
N LEU A 74 -13.31 11.00 4.71
CA LEU A 74 -13.69 10.26 3.51
C LEU A 74 -15.15 9.82 3.53
N GLN A 75 -15.73 9.54 4.70
CA GLN A 75 -17.15 9.19 4.80
C GLN A 75 -18.05 10.39 4.49
N GLN A 76 -17.63 11.59 4.86
CA GLN A 76 -18.41 12.82 4.68
C GLN A 76 -18.25 13.45 3.30
N TYR A 77 -17.02 13.57 2.82
CA TYR A 77 -16.71 14.44 1.68
C TYR A 77 -16.33 13.68 0.41
N HIS A 78 -15.98 12.39 0.49
CA HIS A 78 -15.64 11.62 -0.70
C HIS A 78 -16.90 11.06 -1.37
N HIS A 79 -17.11 11.36 -2.64
CA HIS A 79 -18.31 10.97 -3.40
C HIS A 79 -18.61 9.45 -3.42
N LEU A 80 -17.59 8.58 -3.40
CA LEU A 80 -17.77 7.12 -3.31
C LEU A 80 -17.97 6.59 -1.86
N GLY A 81 -17.97 7.48 -0.87
CA GLY A 81 -17.90 7.11 0.54
C GLY A 81 -16.65 6.29 0.88
N TYR A 82 -16.68 5.70 2.08
CA TYR A 82 -15.55 4.93 2.59
C TYR A 82 -15.97 3.80 3.55
N SER A 83 -15.68 2.57 3.13
CA SER A 83 -15.95 1.33 3.88
C SER A 83 -14.69 0.69 4.47
N GLY A 84 -13.60 1.45 4.57
CA GLY A 84 -12.31 0.98 5.06
C GLY A 84 -11.37 0.44 3.97
N PRO A 85 -10.05 0.41 4.24
CA PRO A 85 -9.07 -0.05 3.26
C PRO A 85 -8.94 -1.57 3.33
N VAL A 86 -8.70 -2.21 2.19
CA VAL A 86 -8.44 -3.64 2.10
C VAL A 86 -6.94 -3.89 1.96
N GLY A 87 -6.40 -4.77 2.79
CA GLY A 87 -4.98 -5.11 2.77
C GLY A 87 -4.10 -3.99 3.31
N GLU A 88 -2.86 -3.98 2.86
CA GLU A 88 -1.89 -2.96 3.25
C GLU A 88 -2.24 -1.60 2.67
N ASN A 89 -2.03 -0.56 3.47
CA ASN A 89 -2.36 0.81 3.10
C ASN A 89 -1.54 1.84 3.89
N LEU A 90 -1.38 3.00 3.27
CA LEU A 90 -0.86 4.23 3.83
C LEU A 90 -1.93 5.31 3.77
N LYS A 91 -2.07 6.05 4.86
CA LYS A 91 -3.03 7.15 4.99
C LYS A 91 -2.26 8.43 5.21
N TYR A 92 -2.49 9.43 4.37
CA TYR A 92 -1.86 10.72 4.48
C TYR A 92 -2.90 11.78 4.85
N LEU A 93 -2.57 12.59 5.84
CA LEU A 93 -3.27 13.83 6.16
C LEU A 93 -2.37 15.01 5.74
N VAL A 94 -2.97 16.01 5.10
CA VAL A 94 -2.26 17.16 4.55
C VAL A 94 -2.68 18.39 5.32
N TYR A 95 -1.70 19.12 5.84
CA TYR A 95 -1.88 20.37 6.54
C TYR A 95 -1.11 21.49 5.83
N ASP A 96 -1.59 22.72 5.95
CA ASP A 96 -0.83 23.91 5.55
C ASP A 96 0.15 24.34 6.65
N ARG A 97 0.86 25.45 6.39
CA ARG A 97 1.78 26.06 7.35
C ARG A 97 1.14 26.63 8.61
N GLN A 98 -0.19 26.79 8.64
CA GLN A 98 -0.96 27.23 9.80
C GLN A 98 -1.65 26.04 10.51
N ASP A 99 -1.22 24.80 10.20
CA ASP A 99 -1.79 23.56 10.73
C ASP A 99 -3.29 23.36 10.41
N ARG A 100 -3.78 24.01 9.35
CA ARG A 100 -5.15 23.80 8.84
C ARG A 100 -5.17 22.60 7.91
N LEU A 101 -6.12 21.70 8.14
CA LEU A 101 -6.27 20.49 7.35
C LEU A 101 -6.76 20.82 5.94
N LEU A 102 -6.02 20.39 4.92
CA LEU A 102 -6.36 20.63 3.52
C LEU A 102 -7.03 19.44 2.83
N GLY A 103 -6.72 18.23 3.28
CA GLY A 103 -7.19 17.03 2.59
C GLY A 103 -6.49 15.77 3.05
N CYS A 104 -6.79 14.68 2.37
CA CYS A 104 -6.24 13.37 2.69
C CYS A 104 -6.09 12.47 1.46
N LEU A 105 -5.12 11.54 1.54
CA LEU A 105 -4.86 10.56 0.48
C LEU A 105 -4.76 9.16 1.05
N LEU A 106 -5.32 8.19 0.34
CA LEU A 106 -5.18 6.76 0.62
C LEU A 106 -4.38 6.09 -0.48
N TYR A 107 -3.29 5.44 -0.10
CA TYR A 107 -2.62 4.47 -0.95
C TYR A 107 -2.82 3.07 -0.38
N GLY A 108 -3.07 2.09 -1.24
CA GLY A 108 -3.29 0.71 -0.84
C GLY A 108 -2.67 -0.29 -1.78
N ALA A 109 -2.73 -1.57 -1.41
CA ALA A 109 -2.21 -2.65 -2.21
C ALA A 109 -2.80 -2.63 -3.64
N ALA A 110 -1.95 -2.91 -4.62
CA ALA A 110 -2.38 -2.94 -6.02
C ALA A 110 -3.38 -4.07 -6.29
N ALA A 111 -4.29 -3.83 -7.25
CA ALA A 111 -5.21 -4.84 -7.74
C ALA A 111 -4.43 -6.05 -8.31
N TRP A 112 -4.92 -7.26 -8.03
CA TRP A 112 -4.19 -8.50 -8.34
C TRP A 112 -3.84 -8.65 -9.82
N ARG A 113 -4.81 -8.46 -10.71
CA ARG A 113 -4.64 -8.57 -12.17
C ARG A 113 -5.14 -7.30 -12.85
N VAL A 114 -4.23 -6.62 -13.55
CA VAL A 114 -4.53 -5.45 -14.36
C VAL A 114 -3.73 -5.57 -15.65
N ALA A 115 -4.39 -5.93 -16.75
CA ALA A 115 -3.71 -6.27 -18.00
C ALA A 115 -2.92 -5.10 -18.60
N SER A 116 -3.44 -3.87 -18.49
CA SER A 116 -2.75 -2.66 -18.96
C SER A 116 -1.44 -2.41 -18.19
N ARG A 117 -1.47 -2.53 -16.86
CA ARG A 117 -0.28 -2.44 -16.00
C ARG A 117 0.73 -3.53 -16.36
N ASP A 118 0.26 -4.78 -16.43
CA ASP A 118 1.15 -5.92 -16.67
C ASP A 118 1.85 -5.77 -18.04
N ARG A 119 1.13 -5.34 -19.08
CA ARG A 119 1.74 -5.01 -20.38
C ARG A 119 2.70 -3.83 -20.33
N PHE A 120 2.35 -2.75 -19.64
CA PHE A 120 3.18 -1.56 -19.54
C PHE A 120 4.51 -1.82 -18.82
N ILE A 121 4.50 -2.61 -17.76
CA ILE A 121 5.71 -2.98 -17.02
C ILE A 121 6.46 -4.14 -17.72
N GLY A 122 5.78 -4.89 -18.58
CA GLY A 122 6.33 -6.11 -19.21
C GLY A 122 6.33 -7.30 -18.26
N TRP A 123 5.34 -7.39 -17.37
CA TRP A 123 5.21 -8.49 -16.41
C TRP A 123 4.52 -9.71 -17.01
N ASP A 124 5.16 -10.87 -16.84
CA ASP A 124 4.49 -12.17 -16.89
C ASP A 124 3.84 -12.51 -15.53
N GLU A 125 3.23 -13.69 -15.42
CA GLU A 125 2.54 -14.09 -14.19
C GLU A 125 3.48 -14.26 -12.98
N SER A 126 4.71 -14.74 -13.19
CA SER A 126 5.74 -14.86 -12.13
C SER A 126 6.23 -13.50 -11.66
N ALA A 127 6.61 -12.62 -12.59
CA ALA A 127 7.06 -11.27 -12.34
C ALA A 127 5.98 -10.46 -11.62
N ARG A 128 4.71 -10.62 -12.02
CA ARG A 128 3.58 -10.02 -11.31
C ARG A 128 3.49 -10.50 -9.87
N LYS A 129 3.55 -11.81 -9.60
CA LYS A 129 3.47 -12.35 -8.22
C LYS A 129 4.54 -11.75 -7.32
N CYS A 130 5.77 -11.63 -7.81
CA CYS A 130 6.88 -11.01 -7.09
C CYS A 130 6.73 -9.49 -6.94
N GLY A 131 6.37 -8.82 -8.03
CA GLY A 131 6.38 -7.37 -8.15
C GLY A 131 5.16 -6.68 -7.57
N LEU A 132 4.01 -7.36 -7.49
CA LEU A 132 2.73 -6.77 -7.07
C LEU A 132 2.80 -6.17 -5.67
N SER A 133 3.56 -6.80 -4.78
CA SER A 133 3.83 -6.25 -3.46
C SER A 133 4.37 -4.82 -3.62
N ARG A 134 5.39 -4.60 -4.43
CA ARG A 134 6.08 -3.30 -4.57
C ARG A 134 5.22 -2.17 -5.17
N ILE A 135 4.01 -2.45 -5.64
CA ILE A 135 3.11 -1.43 -6.19
C ILE A 135 2.11 -0.97 -5.14
N ALA A 136 2.02 0.35 -4.97
CA ALA A 136 0.96 1.04 -4.27
C ALA A 136 -0.01 1.66 -5.29
N ASN A 137 -1.31 1.51 -5.05
CA ASN A 137 -2.36 2.13 -5.84
C ASN A 137 -2.93 3.35 -5.12
N ASN A 138 -3.17 4.45 -5.84
CA ASN A 138 -3.91 5.59 -5.30
C ASN A 138 -5.40 5.20 -5.23
N MET A 139 -5.89 4.96 -4.02
CA MET A 139 -7.26 4.47 -3.81
C MET A 139 -8.25 5.62 -3.57
N ARG A 140 -7.84 6.65 -2.82
CA ARG A 140 -8.68 7.81 -2.50
C ARG A 140 -7.82 9.05 -2.52
N PHE A 141 -8.37 10.10 -3.11
CA PHE A 141 -7.77 11.42 -3.16
C PHE A 141 -8.87 12.42 -2.82
N LEU A 142 -8.69 13.16 -1.71
CA LEU A 142 -9.67 14.12 -1.24
C LEU A 142 -8.96 15.43 -0.91
N ILE A 143 -9.44 16.51 -1.51
CA ILE A 143 -9.23 17.88 -1.04
C ILE A 143 -10.55 18.31 -0.43
N LEU A 144 -10.52 18.93 0.76
CA LEU A 144 -11.75 19.30 1.45
C LEU A 144 -12.55 20.33 0.66
N PRO A 145 -13.90 20.26 0.72
CA PRO A 145 -14.73 21.29 0.09
C PRO A 145 -14.46 22.64 0.76
N GLY A 146 -14.46 23.70 -0.06
CA GLY A 146 -14.12 25.06 0.39
C GLY A 146 -12.66 25.46 0.17
N ILE A 147 -11.78 24.52 -0.17
CA ILE A 147 -10.40 24.82 -0.53
C ILE A 147 -10.31 25.05 -2.04
N ARG A 148 -10.04 26.30 -2.41
CA ARG A 148 -9.83 26.71 -3.80
C ARG A 148 -8.42 27.27 -3.94
N VAL A 149 -7.50 26.36 -4.22
CA VAL A 149 -6.08 26.68 -4.38
C VAL A 149 -5.61 26.10 -5.72
N PRO A 150 -5.25 26.95 -6.69
CA PRO A 150 -4.74 26.48 -7.98
C PRO A 150 -3.54 25.55 -7.79
N HIS A 151 -3.50 24.47 -8.57
CA HIS A 151 -2.41 23.49 -8.63
C HIS A 151 -2.11 22.69 -7.34
N LEU A 152 -2.90 22.86 -6.27
CA LEU A 152 -2.71 22.13 -5.01
C LEU A 152 -2.71 20.62 -5.21
N ALA A 153 -3.67 20.08 -5.99
CA ALA A 153 -3.78 18.65 -6.22
C ALA A 153 -2.53 18.05 -6.86
N ASN A 154 -2.04 18.67 -7.94
CA ASN A 154 -0.85 18.23 -8.64
C ASN A 154 0.40 18.32 -7.75
N HIS A 155 0.51 19.40 -6.98
CA HIS A 155 1.61 19.58 -6.03
C HIS A 155 1.62 18.49 -4.95
N LEU A 156 0.46 18.14 -4.38
CA LEU A 156 0.34 17.07 -3.40
C LEU A 156 0.74 15.71 -3.97
N LEU A 157 0.27 15.39 -5.18
CA LEU A 157 0.65 14.15 -5.87
C LEU A 157 2.16 14.10 -6.14
N ALA A 158 2.77 15.21 -6.53
CA ALA A 158 4.21 15.31 -6.77
C ALA A 158 5.05 15.17 -5.50
N ILE A 159 4.61 15.72 -4.36
CA ILE A 159 5.31 15.52 -3.09
C ILE A 159 5.19 14.05 -2.66
N ILE A 160 3.98 13.48 -2.73
CA ILE A 160 3.74 12.12 -2.24
C ILE A 160 4.43 11.07 -3.11
N SER A 161 4.50 11.26 -4.42
CA SER A 161 5.20 10.33 -5.32
C SER A 161 6.68 10.18 -4.99
N ARG A 162 7.33 11.21 -4.43
CA ARG A 162 8.74 11.18 -4.02
C ARG A 162 8.97 10.42 -2.71
N ARG A 163 8.02 10.45 -1.77
CA ARG A 163 8.16 9.80 -0.44
C ARG A 163 7.53 8.42 -0.36
N ILE A 164 6.52 8.13 -1.17
CA ILE A 164 5.69 6.93 -1.03
C ILE A 164 6.51 5.64 -1.09
N SER A 165 7.54 5.59 -1.93
CA SER A 165 8.39 4.40 -2.04
C SER A 165 9.06 4.04 -0.71
N GLY A 166 9.59 5.04 0.01
CA GLY A 166 10.20 4.84 1.33
C GLY A 166 9.15 4.48 2.38
N ASP A 167 8.04 5.23 2.44
CA ASP A 167 6.97 4.97 3.39
C ASP A 167 6.36 3.56 3.22
N TRP A 168 6.20 3.12 1.97
CA TRP A 168 5.65 1.81 1.62
C TRP A 168 6.59 0.68 2.01
N GLN A 169 7.90 0.87 1.82
CA GLN A 169 8.91 -0.10 2.24
C GLN A 169 9.03 -0.18 3.77
N ASN A 170 8.96 0.96 4.47
CA ASN A 170 9.04 1.02 5.93
C ASN A 170 7.83 0.41 6.63
N ARG A 171 6.64 0.57 6.04
CA ARG A 171 5.39 -0.05 6.53
C ARG A 171 5.45 -1.58 6.47
N ARG A 172 6.17 -2.13 5.49
CA ARG A 172 6.30 -3.56 5.32
C ARG A 172 7.36 -4.16 6.23
N PRO A 173 7.01 -5.24 6.96
CA PRO A 173 8.04 -6.10 7.49
C PRO A 173 8.76 -6.80 6.32
N ARG A 174 10.10 -6.89 6.40
CA ARG A 174 11.05 -7.38 5.37
C ARG A 174 10.93 -8.89 5.07
N TYR A 175 9.72 -9.42 4.93
CA TYR A 175 9.47 -10.80 4.51
C TYR A 175 8.90 -10.81 3.09
N ALA A 176 9.72 -10.46 2.10
CA ALA A 176 9.35 -10.61 0.69
C ALA A 176 10.54 -11.16 -0.10
N CYS A 177 10.64 -12.50 -0.12
CA CYS A 177 11.43 -13.28 -1.05
C CYS A 177 10.98 -12.99 -2.50
N CYS A 178 11.50 -11.93 -3.12
CA CYS A 178 11.77 -11.83 -4.55
C CYS A 178 12.68 -10.60 -4.71
N SER A 179 13.97 -10.79 -4.46
CA SER A 179 15.02 -9.78 -4.68
C SER A 179 15.59 -9.79 -6.10
N ALA A 180 15.16 -10.71 -6.97
CA ALA A 180 15.72 -10.87 -8.30
C ALA A 180 14.71 -10.53 -9.40
N ALA A 181 15.21 -9.81 -10.42
CA ALA A 181 14.63 -9.61 -11.75
C ALA A 181 13.44 -8.64 -11.89
N LEU A 182 13.72 -7.32 -11.90
CA LEU A 182 12.90 -6.38 -12.69
C LEU A 182 13.71 -5.28 -13.40
N ASN A 183 15.05 -5.33 -13.38
CA ASN A 183 15.88 -4.22 -13.87
C ASN A 183 16.61 -4.55 -15.19
N SER A 184 15.92 -5.09 -16.19
CA SER A 184 16.53 -5.34 -17.52
C SER A 184 15.87 -4.68 -18.72
N ASN A 185 14.68 -4.06 -18.62
CA ASN A 185 14.01 -3.48 -19.80
C ASN A 185 13.73 -1.98 -19.67
N ARG A 186 14.79 -1.17 -19.47
CA ARG A 186 14.70 0.30 -19.61
C ARG A 186 15.66 0.91 -20.62
N GLN A 187 16.21 0.09 -21.53
CA GLN A 187 17.00 0.53 -22.67
C GLN A 187 16.47 -0.11 -23.95
N SER A 188 15.49 0.53 -24.57
CA SER A 188 15.25 0.56 -26.03
C SER A 188 13.99 1.38 -26.29
N SER A 189 14.15 2.69 -26.24
CA SER A 189 13.21 3.64 -26.83
C SER A 189 14.05 4.55 -27.70
N GLY A 190 14.42 4.04 -28.88
CA GLY A 190 15.18 4.73 -29.90
C GLY A 190 14.93 4.04 -31.23
N ASP A 191 14.31 4.79 -32.14
CA ASP A 191 14.29 4.62 -33.59
C ASP A 191 13.46 3.47 -34.19
N TYR A 192 12.25 3.84 -34.62
CA TYR A 192 11.55 3.17 -35.72
C TYR A 192 12.08 3.72 -37.05
N SER A 193 12.92 2.95 -37.72
CA SER A 193 13.20 3.10 -39.15
C SER A 193 13.07 1.74 -39.82
N HIS A 194 12.18 1.68 -40.81
CA HIS A 194 11.98 0.54 -41.71
C HIS A 194 13.27 0.22 -42.46
N THR A 195 13.71 -1.05 -42.44
CA THR A 195 14.34 -1.71 -43.59
C THR A 195 14.24 -3.24 -43.49
N SER A 196 14.14 -3.84 -44.67
CA SER A 196 13.88 -5.22 -45.05
C SER A 196 15.03 -6.22 -44.86
N ASN A 197 14.63 -7.51 -44.94
CA ASN A 197 15.37 -8.70 -45.43
C ASN A 197 16.15 -9.60 -44.45
N ASN A 198 15.54 -10.78 -44.24
CA ASN A 198 16.03 -12.13 -44.58
C ASN A 198 17.31 -12.68 -43.91
N SER A 199 17.18 -13.74 -43.10
CA SER A 199 17.73 -15.10 -43.34
C SER A 199 17.99 -15.96 -42.06
N ASN A 200 17.39 -17.15 -42.06
CA ASN A 200 17.75 -18.47 -41.49
C ASN A 200 18.61 -18.69 -40.22
N SER A 201 17.96 -19.36 -39.23
CA SER A 201 18.38 -20.60 -38.50
C SER A 201 19.41 -20.53 -37.34
N PRO A 202 19.58 -21.58 -36.49
CA PRO A 202 18.66 -22.00 -35.42
C PRO A 202 19.34 -22.24 -34.02
N VAL A 203 18.50 -22.35 -32.97
CA VAL A 203 18.64 -23.15 -31.71
C VAL A 203 19.99 -23.19 -30.97
N ASN A 204 20.02 -22.73 -29.71
CA ASN A 204 20.56 -23.58 -28.62
C ASN A 204 19.98 -23.24 -27.24
N ASN A 205 19.57 -24.31 -26.55
CA ASN A 205 18.83 -24.35 -25.31
C ASN A 205 19.78 -24.98 -24.29
N ASN A 206 20.22 -24.27 -23.24
CA ASN A 206 20.95 -24.91 -22.15
C ASN A 206 20.70 -24.23 -20.80
N LYS A 207 19.68 -24.74 -20.11
CA LYS A 207 19.58 -24.71 -18.64
C LYS A 207 20.58 -25.70 -18.05
N ARG A 208 21.36 -25.30 -17.04
CA ARG A 208 21.74 -26.17 -15.91
C ARG A 208 21.82 -25.38 -14.60
N PRO A 209 21.39 -25.95 -13.46
CA PRO A 209 21.47 -25.36 -12.12
C PRO A 209 22.69 -25.90 -11.33
N CYS A 210 23.17 -25.14 -10.35
CA CYS A 210 24.10 -25.58 -9.29
C CYS A 210 24.22 -24.41 -8.28
N SER A 211 24.31 -24.54 -6.97
CA SER A 211 24.31 -25.67 -6.03
C SER A 211 24.29 -25.05 -4.63
N GLU A 212 23.51 -25.62 -3.72
CA GLU A 212 23.62 -25.37 -2.28
C GLU A 212 25.04 -25.72 -1.80
N ARG A 213 25.61 -24.89 -0.93
CA ARG A 213 26.68 -25.32 0.00
C ARG A 213 26.40 -24.74 1.38
N SER A 214 26.02 -25.67 2.26
CA SER A 214 26.23 -25.62 3.70
C SER A 214 27.73 -25.53 4.01
N ALA A 215 28.10 -24.75 5.01
CA ALA A 215 29.32 -24.94 5.78
C ALA A 215 29.09 -24.47 7.22
N ALA A 216 29.17 -25.43 8.14
CA ALA A 216 29.24 -25.25 9.58
C ALA A 216 30.71 -25.21 10.04
N ALA A 217 31.00 -24.42 11.07
CA ALA A 217 32.08 -24.59 12.06
C ALA A 217 31.86 -23.49 13.14
N SER A 218 31.47 -23.80 14.38
CA SER A 218 32.32 -24.22 15.52
C SER A 218 33.39 -23.18 15.89
N VAL A 219 33.69 -22.77 17.14
CA VAL A 219 33.31 -23.13 18.53
C VAL A 219 34.00 -22.08 19.46
N GLN A 220 33.63 -22.04 20.77
CA GLN A 220 34.37 -21.49 21.96
C GLN A 220 34.37 -19.96 22.19
N LYS A 221 34.30 -19.40 23.40
CA LYS A 221 33.97 -19.82 24.80
C LYS A 221 34.01 -18.54 25.70
N MET A 222 33.33 -18.58 26.85
CA MET A 222 33.62 -17.92 28.14
C MET A 222 33.24 -16.44 28.44
N GLY A 223 32.73 -16.22 29.66
CA GLY A 223 32.60 -14.95 30.40
C GLY A 223 31.14 -14.58 30.72
N ASP A 224 30.49 -15.17 31.72
CA ASP A 224 30.42 -14.73 33.14
C ASP A 224 29.48 -13.52 33.35
N ASP A 225 28.30 -13.76 33.96
CA ASP A 225 27.96 -13.21 35.28
C ASP A 225 26.49 -13.45 35.70
N VAL A 226 26.38 -14.31 36.70
CA VAL A 226 25.47 -14.40 37.85
C VAL A 226 24.50 -13.22 38.09
N VAL A 227 23.20 -13.51 38.17
CA VAL A 227 22.31 -13.01 39.26
C VAL A 227 21.26 -14.08 39.60
N MET A 228 21.28 -14.54 40.86
CA MET A 228 20.30 -15.42 41.48
C MET A 228 19.11 -14.64 42.06
N ARG A 229 17.91 -15.15 41.75
CA ARG A 229 16.67 -15.28 42.53
C ARG A 229 16.51 -14.58 43.91
N SER A 230 15.33 -13.95 44.03
CA SER A 230 14.24 -14.19 45.02
C SER A 230 14.22 -13.46 46.38
N THR A 231 12.99 -13.08 46.77
CA THR A 231 12.44 -12.82 48.13
C THR A 231 13.04 -11.63 48.89
N LEU A 232 12.30 -10.56 49.23
CA LEU A 232 10.98 -10.39 49.85
C LEU A 232 10.36 -9.07 49.37
#